data_AF-A0A6J8DDB0-F1
#
_entry.id   AF-A0A6J8DDB0-F1
#
_cell.length_a   1.000
_cell.length_b   1.000
_cell.length_c   1.000
_cell.angle_alpha   90.00
_cell.angle_beta   90.00
_cell.angle_gamma   90.00
#
_symmetry.space_group_name_H-M   'P 1'
#
loop_
_entity.id
_entity.type
_entity.pdbx_description
1 polymer ?
#
loop_
_entity_poly.entity_id
_entity_poly.type
_entity_poly.pdbx_seq_one_letter_code
_entity_poly.pdbx_strand_id
1 'polypeptide(L)'
;MCENHRKQLYCLYCRTCKRLVCPECIVVTHSMHTFDNLENTLRENLGLLSCVASDIQNNIMFAYIEHENALDRNIMEVQKEYEVLMKRISRQEEKLKTFIEEETNKLRTNLTNERNRVVDLITKERVYYYEKRNKLKLFKDRIENKILIENDLNDVIETVNEFESINKYHPKYVVHKEMMIDYKEGNITTQSINNLVGFTSSKKPDVRFSLLQSHPTDLSSIITIVTVTPNIAWFVHNISNTHSKKLQKIEIGQDISKIDEHDVVLSDVDVSPSGELFAAFTMEGCIKRLTSSGNFEIFYSCSPLILRGLHITKSGYVLIGVRESGTAFPITDHSSRQVLIVNNEKKLTKTLEFDPFGNRLFSVPLQITTNNNGDMCSRLC
;
A
#
# COMPACT_ATOMS: atom_id res chain seq x y z
N MET A 1 -22.75 62.12 40.61
CA MET A 1 -24.01 62.87 40.47
C MET A 1 -24.85 62.23 39.39
N CYS A 2 -26.18 62.34 39.45
CA CYS A 2 -27.08 61.77 38.46
C CYS A 2 -26.93 62.46 37.10
N GLU A 3 -26.83 61.66 36.04
CA GLU A 3 -26.69 62.15 34.66
C GLU A 3 -27.91 62.97 34.21
N ASN A 4 -29.12 62.58 34.64
CA ASN A 4 -30.36 63.24 34.26
C ASN A 4 -30.78 64.36 35.23
N HIS A 5 -30.32 64.30 36.48
CA HIS A 5 -30.69 65.26 37.53
C HIS A 5 -29.43 65.85 38.15
N ARG A 6 -28.92 66.93 37.54
CA ARG A 6 -27.58 67.51 37.79
C ARG A 6 -27.29 67.95 39.23
N LYS A 7 -28.31 68.10 40.08
CA LYS A 7 -28.17 68.47 41.50
C LYS A 7 -28.38 67.31 42.48
N GLN A 8 -28.64 66.10 41.98
CA GLN A 8 -28.97 64.94 42.80
C GLN A 8 -27.82 63.93 42.82
N LEU A 9 -27.58 63.35 43.99
CA LEU A 9 -26.65 62.23 44.16
C LEU A 9 -27.36 60.90 43.92
N TYR A 10 -26.62 59.90 43.46
CA TYR A 10 -27.12 58.53 43.43
C TYR A 10 -27.30 58.05 44.87
N CYS A 11 -28.45 57.46 45.17
CA CYS A 11 -28.80 57.05 46.53
C CYS A 11 -29.14 55.56 46.64
N LEU A 12 -29.57 54.91 45.54
CA LEU A 12 -29.94 53.49 45.51
C LEU A 12 -29.52 52.83 44.20
N TYR A 13 -29.48 51.50 44.19
CA TYR A 13 -29.27 50.69 42.99
C TYR A 13 -30.60 50.10 42.53
N CYS A 14 -30.99 50.33 41.29
CA CYS A 14 -32.17 49.71 40.70
C CYS A 14 -31.82 48.30 40.21
N ARG A 15 -32.31 47.25 40.88
CA ARG A 15 -32.07 45.85 40.50
C ARG A 15 -32.64 45.51 39.12
N THR A 16 -33.80 46.07 38.79
CA THR A 16 -34.49 45.81 37.51
C THR A 16 -33.72 46.36 36.31
N CYS A 17 -33.13 47.55 36.46
CA CYS A 17 -32.36 48.20 35.38
C CYS A 17 -30.84 48.03 35.51
N LYS A 18 -30.38 47.38 36.56
CA LYS A 18 -28.97 47.16 36.90
C LYS A 18 -28.11 48.43 36.90
N ARG A 19 -28.63 49.54 37.44
CA ARG A 19 -27.95 50.85 37.44
C ARG A 19 -28.20 51.68 38.70
N LEU A 20 -27.31 52.62 38.97
CA LEU A 20 -27.45 53.60 40.05
C LEU A 20 -28.54 54.62 39.74
N VAL A 21 -29.35 54.99 40.74
CA VAL A 21 -30.47 55.93 40.58
C VAL A 21 -30.49 56.96 41.72
N CYS A 22 -30.96 58.18 41.41
CA CYS A 22 -31.19 59.24 42.39
C CYS A 22 -32.68 59.30 42.80
N PRO A 23 -33.06 60.09 43.83
CA PRO A 23 -34.45 60.16 44.31
C PRO A 23 -35.46 60.51 43.21
N GLU A 24 -35.09 61.40 42.30
CA GLU A 24 -35.98 61.88 41.22
C GLU A 24 -36.15 60.81 40.12
N CYS A 25 -35.08 60.07 39.78
CA CYS A 25 -35.17 58.92 38.88
C CYS A 25 -36.07 57.80 39.41
N ILE A 26 -36.08 57.61 40.74
CA ILE A 26 -36.93 56.59 41.38
C ILE A 26 -38.40 56.90 41.14
N VAL A 27 -38.82 58.16 41.33
CA VAL A 27 -40.21 58.56 41.19
C VAL A 27 -40.65 58.63 39.72
N VAL A 28 -39.79 59.17 38.84
CA VAL A 28 -40.20 59.48 37.45
C VAL A 28 -40.08 58.26 36.53
N THR A 29 -39.00 57.49 36.65
CA THR A 29 -38.63 56.49 35.63
C THR A 29 -38.58 55.06 36.17
N HIS A 30 -38.48 54.90 37.48
CA HIS A 30 -38.30 53.59 38.11
C HIS A 30 -39.35 53.29 39.20
N SER A 31 -40.50 53.96 39.18
CA SER A 31 -41.49 53.94 40.25
C SER A 31 -42.04 52.55 40.59
N MET A 32 -41.95 51.61 39.65
CA MET A 32 -42.39 50.22 39.79
C MET A 32 -41.24 49.21 39.87
N HIS A 33 -40.00 49.66 40.04
CA HIS A 33 -38.82 48.79 40.08
C HIS A 33 -38.41 48.45 41.51
N THR A 34 -37.61 47.39 41.64
CA THR A 34 -37.03 46.99 42.92
C THR A 34 -35.66 47.66 43.11
N PHE A 35 -35.40 48.14 44.32
CA PHE A 35 -34.20 48.87 44.67
C PHE A 35 -33.44 48.21 45.82
N ASP A 36 -32.14 48.42 45.82
CA ASP A 36 -31.22 48.04 46.89
C ASP A 36 -30.45 49.24 47.41
N ASN A 37 -29.96 49.11 48.64
CA ASN A 37 -28.92 49.99 49.15
C ASN A 37 -27.61 49.77 48.39
N LEU A 38 -26.95 50.88 48.03
CA LEU A 38 -25.65 50.91 47.37
C LEU A 38 -24.58 50.08 48.09
N GLU A 39 -24.54 50.10 49.43
CA GLU A 39 -23.54 49.37 50.20
C GLU A 39 -23.70 47.85 50.05
N ASN A 40 -24.95 47.36 50.09
CA ASN A 40 -25.25 45.94 49.92
C ASN A 40 -24.93 45.49 48.49
N THR A 41 -25.37 46.26 47.48
CA THR A 41 -25.06 45.97 46.07
C THR A 41 -23.55 46.00 45.80
N LEU A 42 -22.82 46.94 46.40
CA LEU A 42 -21.37 47.02 46.26
C LEU A 42 -20.70 45.77 46.86
N ARG A 43 -21.12 45.36 48.06
CA ARG A 43 -20.61 44.16 48.73
C ARG A 43 -20.88 42.89 47.94
N GLU A 44 -22.10 42.73 47.43
CA GLU A 44 -22.49 41.60 46.57
C GLU A 44 -21.65 41.56 45.28
N ASN A 45 -21.52 42.68 44.57
CA ASN A 45 -20.74 42.74 43.34
C ASN A 45 -19.23 42.54 43.57
N LEU A 46 -18.67 43.05 44.69
CA LEU A 46 -17.29 42.76 45.07
C LEU A 46 -17.08 41.28 45.38
N GLY A 47 -18.05 40.63 46.05
CA GLY A 47 -18.04 39.19 46.27
C GLY A 47 -18.08 38.40 44.97
N LEU A 48 -18.94 38.79 44.03
CA LEU A 48 -19.00 38.19 42.69
C LEU A 48 -17.69 38.38 41.93
N LEU A 49 -17.11 39.58 41.92
CA LEU A 49 -15.82 39.86 41.29
C LEU A 49 -14.69 39.04 41.91
N SER A 50 -14.69 38.84 43.23
CA SER A 50 -13.73 37.97 43.91
C SER A 50 -13.88 36.50 43.50
N CYS A 51 -15.12 36.02 43.34
CA CYS A 51 -15.39 34.67 42.83
C CYS A 51 -14.92 34.53 41.37
N VAL A 52 -15.22 35.50 40.50
CA VAL A 52 -14.78 35.51 39.09
C VAL A 52 -13.26 35.56 38.99
N ALA A 53 -12.59 36.40 39.79
CA ALA A 53 -11.14 36.44 39.83
C ALA A 53 -10.53 35.10 40.25
N SER A 54 -11.13 34.45 41.24
CA SER A 54 -10.71 33.11 41.70
C SER A 54 -10.93 32.04 40.63
N ASP A 55 -12.05 32.09 39.90
CA ASP A 55 -12.36 31.15 38.82
C ASP A 55 -11.41 31.33 37.62
N ILE A 56 -11.09 32.58 37.26
CA ILE A 56 -10.08 32.89 36.24
C ILE A 56 -8.72 32.31 36.65
N GLN A 57 -8.30 32.56 37.89
CA GLN A 57 -6.99 32.16 38.38
C GLN A 57 -6.85 30.64 38.48
N ASN A 58 -7.85 29.96 39.03
CA ASN A 58 -7.74 28.55 39.42
C ASN A 58 -8.20 27.59 38.33
N ASN A 59 -9.15 27.99 37.47
CA ASN A 59 -9.75 27.09 36.49
C ASN A 59 -9.41 27.51 35.06
N ILE A 60 -9.71 28.75 34.68
CA ILE A 60 -9.57 29.20 33.28
C ILE A 60 -8.09 29.27 32.89
N MET A 61 -7.27 29.95 33.69
CA MET A 61 -5.84 30.10 33.40
C MET A 61 -5.13 28.75 33.35
N PHE A 62 -5.45 27.85 34.28
CA PHE A 62 -4.90 26.50 34.32
C PHE A 62 -5.22 25.72 33.04
N ALA A 63 -6.48 25.74 32.58
CA ALA A 63 -6.89 25.07 31.36
C ALA A 63 -6.16 25.60 30.10
N TYR A 64 -5.92 26.91 30.01
CA TYR A 64 -5.15 27.49 28.89
C TYR A 64 -3.67 27.07 28.93
N ILE A 65 -3.06 27.06 30.12
CA ILE A 65 -1.67 26.59 30.29
C ILE A 65 -1.56 25.10 29.92
N GLU A 66 -2.50 24.26 30.33
CA GLU A 66 -2.51 22.85 29.92
C GLU A 66 -2.65 22.69 28.41
N HIS A 67 -3.50 23.50 27.78
CA HIS A 67 -3.66 23.49 26.33
C HIS A 67 -2.41 23.93 25.58
N GLU A 68 -1.72 24.99 26.04
CA GLU A 68 -0.46 25.45 25.48
C GLU A 68 0.60 24.35 25.57
N ASN A 69 0.76 23.73 26.74
CA ASN A 69 1.67 22.60 26.92
C ASN A 69 1.31 21.40 26.03
N ALA A 70 0.03 21.15 25.76
CA ALA A 70 -0.40 20.11 24.83
C ALA A 70 -0.03 20.43 23.38
N LEU A 71 -0.15 21.70 22.97
CA LEU A 71 0.29 22.14 21.65
C LEU A 71 1.81 22.01 21.48
N ASP A 72 2.59 22.37 22.49
CA ASP A 72 4.04 22.21 22.46
C ASP A 72 4.45 20.74 22.30
N ARG A 73 3.79 19.83 23.01
CA ARG A 73 4.00 18.39 22.84
C ARG A 73 3.68 17.93 21.41
N ASN A 74 2.57 18.40 20.84
CA ASN A 74 2.20 18.07 19.46
C ASN A 74 3.22 18.61 18.45
N ILE A 75 3.74 19.82 18.66
CA ILE A 75 4.79 20.40 17.82
C ILE A 75 6.05 19.52 17.85
N MET A 76 6.48 19.11 19.04
CA MET A 76 7.63 18.22 19.21
C MET A 76 7.41 16.86 18.52
N GLU A 77 6.21 16.30 18.61
CA GLU A 77 5.87 15.03 17.97
C GLU A 77 5.92 15.14 16.44
N VAL A 78 5.31 16.18 15.86
CA VAL A 78 5.36 16.45 14.41
C VAL A 78 6.79 16.64 13.92
N GLN A 79 7.63 17.36 14.68
CA GLN A 79 9.05 17.54 14.35
C GLN A 79 9.80 16.20 14.36
N LYS A 80 9.56 15.36 15.37
CA LYS A 80 10.16 14.03 15.46
C LYS A 80 9.73 13.12 14.29
N GLU A 81 8.46 13.14 13.93
CA GLU A 81 7.95 12.40 12.77
C GLU A 81 8.59 12.87 11.47
N TYR A 82 8.72 14.19 11.28
CA TYR A 82 9.40 14.77 10.14
C TYR A 82 10.85 14.27 10.02
N GLU A 83 11.61 14.26 11.11
CA GLU A 83 12.98 13.74 11.10
C GLU A 83 13.06 12.25 10.71
N VAL A 84 12.12 11.44 11.20
CA VAL A 84 12.04 10.01 10.83
C VAL A 84 11.73 9.84 9.34
N LEU A 85 10.79 10.62 8.82
CA LEU A 85 10.44 10.59 7.39
C LEU A 85 11.61 11.03 6.51
N MET A 86 12.32 12.10 6.90
CA MET A 86 13.51 12.55 6.19
C MET A 86 14.59 11.47 6.14
N LYS A 87 14.89 10.80 7.27
CA LYS A 87 15.82 9.66 7.30
C LYS A 87 15.38 8.53 6.38
N ARG A 88 14.08 8.25 6.30
CA ARG A 88 13.53 7.22 5.41
C ARG A 88 13.71 7.59 3.93
N ILE A 89 13.49 8.85 3.57
CA ILE A 89 13.70 9.36 2.20
C ILE A 89 15.18 9.22 1.83
N SER A 90 16.10 9.70 2.67
CA SER A 90 17.54 9.58 2.41
C SER A 90 18.00 8.12 2.26
N ARG A 91 17.47 7.21 3.08
CA ARG A 91 17.78 5.77 2.94
C ARG A 91 17.27 5.19 1.61
N GLN A 92 16.10 5.61 1.15
CA GLN A 92 15.54 5.15 -0.12
C GLN A 92 16.37 5.69 -1.30
N GLU A 93 16.79 6.95 -1.23
CA GLU A 93 17.67 7.57 -2.20
C GLU A 93 18.98 6.78 -2.37
N GLU A 94 19.67 6.49 -1.27
CA GLU A 94 20.93 5.73 -1.31
C GLU A 94 20.73 4.32 -1.87
N LYS A 95 19.64 3.64 -1.47
CA LYS A 95 19.30 2.32 -2.01
C LYS A 95 19.11 2.34 -3.54
N LEU A 96 18.43 3.37 -4.06
CA LEU A 96 18.22 3.52 -5.49
C LEU A 96 19.52 3.83 -6.23
N LYS A 97 20.39 4.67 -5.67
CA LYS A 97 21.73 4.95 -6.24
C LYS A 97 22.53 3.66 -6.40
N THR A 98 22.63 2.86 -5.34
CA THR A 98 23.37 1.58 -5.37
C THR A 98 22.78 0.64 -6.41
N PHE A 99 21.44 0.49 -6.46
CA PHE A 99 20.79 -0.38 -7.43
C PHE A 99 21.03 0.04 -8.88
N ILE A 100 20.91 1.35 -9.17
CA ILE A 100 21.18 1.88 -10.51
C ILE A 100 22.64 1.66 -10.90
N GLU A 101 23.57 1.85 -9.97
CA GLU A 101 25.00 1.64 -10.20
C GLU A 101 25.31 0.16 -10.49
N GLU A 102 24.75 -0.77 -9.72
CA GLU A 102 24.89 -2.21 -9.93
C GLU A 102 24.38 -2.64 -11.32
N GLU A 103 23.17 -2.23 -11.70
CA GLU A 103 22.59 -2.57 -13.01
C GLU A 103 23.36 -1.93 -14.17
N THR A 104 23.82 -0.68 -14.00
CA THR A 104 24.66 0.00 -15.00
C THR A 104 25.98 -0.73 -15.19
N ASN A 105 26.60 -1.20 -14.11
CA ASN A 105 27.85 -1.95 -14.19
C ASN A 105 27.66 -3.32 -14.87
N LYS A 106 26.55 -4.02 -14.60
CA LYS A 106 26.18 -5.25 -15.35
C LYS A 106 26.06 -5.00 -16.84
N LEU A 107 25.37 -3.93 -17.25
CA LEU A 107 25.25 -3.55 -18.66
C LEU A 107 26.61 -3.27 -19.31
N ARG A 108 27.50 -2.55 -18.62
CA ARG A 108 28.87 -2.29 -19.10
C ARG A 108 29.69 -3.57 -19.24
N THR A 109 29.59 -4.49 -18.29
CA THR A 109 30.26 -5.79 -18.35
C THR A 109 29.76 -6.61 -19.54
N ASN A 110 28.44 -6.67 -19.74
CA ASN A 110 27.84 -7.38 -20.87
C ASN A 110 28.30 -6.77 -22.21
N LEU A 111 28.29 -5.44 -22.33
CA LEU A 111 28.77 -4.74 -23.52
C LEU A 111 30.25 -5.03 -23.79
N THR A 112 31.08 -5.06 -22.74
CA THR A 112 32.50 -5.40 -22.86
C THR A 112 32.70 -6.84 -23.33
N ASN A 113 31.90 -7.78 -22.83
CA ASN A 113 31.96 -9.19 -23.23
C ASN A 113 31.55 -9.37 -24.70
N GLU A 114 30.46 -8.75 -25.13
CA GLU A 114 30.04 -8.79 -26.54
C GLU A 114 31.07 -8.13 -27.46
N ARG A 115 31.64 -6.99 -27.05
CA ARG A 115 32.75 -6.35 -27.78
C ARG A 115 33.91 -7.33 -27.96
N ASN A 116 34.34 -8.00 -26.88
CA ASN A 116 35.45 -8.95 -26.96
C ASN A 116 35.12 -10.13 -27.88
N ARG A 117 33.88 -10.66 -27.82
CA ARG A 117 33.40 -11.72 -28.71
C ARG A 117 33.46 -11.31 -30.18
N VAL A 118 32.97 -10.12 -30.51
CA VAL A 118 32.98 -9.58 -31.88
C VAL A 118 34.41 -9.32 -32.36
N VAL A 119 35.26 -8.72 -31.51
CA VAL A 119 36.67 -8.48 -31.83
C VAL A 119 37.41 -9.79 -32.10
N ASP A 120 37.16 -10.85 -31.32
CA ASP A 120 37.74 -12.17 -31.52
C ASP A 120 37.33 -12.78 -32.87
N LEU A 121 36.06 -12.67 -33.25
CA LEU A 121 35.56 -13.15 -34.54
C LEU A 121 36.21 -12.39 -35.71
N ILE A 122 36.22 -11.05 -35.65
CA ILE A 122 36.88 -10.20 -36.66
C ILE A 122 38.36 -10.53 -36.75
N THR A 123 39.02 -10.76 -35.62
CA THR A 123 40.45 -11.08 -35.59
C THR A 123 40.73 -12.43 -36.25
N LYS A 124 39.95 -13.48 -35.95
CA LYS A 124 40.06 -14.79 -36.60
C LYS A 124 39.86 -14.71 -38.10
N GLU A 125 38.84 -13.99 -38.54
CA GLU A 125 38.55 -13.81 -39.96
C GLU A 125 39.66 -13.00 -40.68
N ARG A 126 40.17 -11.94 -40.03
CA ARG A 126 41.31 -11.16 -40.54
C ARG A 126 42.55 -12.02 -40.72
N VAL A 127 42.87 -12.90 -39.76
CA VAL A 127 44.01 -13.82 -39.85
C VAL A 127 43.85 -14.77 -41.05
N TYR A 128 42.67 -15.38 -41.20
CA TYR A 128 42.36 -16.25 -42.34
C TYR A 128 42.60 -15.56 -43.69
N TYR A 129 42.10 -14.34 -43.88
CA TYR A 129 42.32 -13.59 -45.12
C TYR A 129 43.76 -13.12 -45.31
N TYR A 130 44.46 -12.78 -44.23
CA TYR A 130 45.87 -12.42 -44.27
C TYR A 130 46.73 -13.58 -44.81
N GLU A 131 46.49 -14.80 -44.32
CA GLU A 131 47.18 -16.00 -44.79
C GLU A 131 46.87 -16.31 -46.27
N LYS A 132 45.60 -16.25 -46.66
CA LYS A 132 45.16 -16.42 -48.07
C LYS A 132 45.83 -15.39 -48.99
N ARG A 133 45.88 -14.11 -48.60
CA ARG A 133 46.53 -13.04 -49.36
C ARG A 133 48.03 -13.30 -49.53
N ASN A 134 48.72 -13.75 -48.47
CA ASN A 134 50.15 -14.04 -48.55
C ASN A 134 50.44 -15.23 -49.48
N LYS A 135 49.62 -16.28 -49.44
CA LYS A 135 49.72 -17.40 -50.39
C LYS A 135 49.54 -16.94 -51.85
N LEU A 136 48.52 -16.12 -52.11
CA LEU A 136 48.31 -15.54 -53.44
C LEU A 136 49.48 -14.66 -53.90
N LYS A 137 50.10 -13.92 -52.98
CA LYS A 137 51.28 -13.11 -53.29
C LYS A 137 52.47 -13.97 -53.73
N LEU A 138 52.81 -15.01 -52.95
CA LEU A 138 53.88 -15.95 -53.30
C LEU A 138 53.62 -16.67 -54.61
N PHE A 139 52.35 -17.05 -54.85
CA PHE A 139 51.92 -17.69 -56.08
C PHE A 139 52.09 -16.75 -57.29
N LYS A 140 51.66 -15.49 -57.15
CA LYS A 140 51.87 -14.44 -58.16
C LYS A 140 53.36 -14.26 -58.47
N ASP A 141 54.20 -14.11 -57.44
CA ASP A 141 55.64 -13.92 -57.61
C ASP A 141 56.28 -15.12 -58.36
N ARG A 142 55.78 -16.34 -58.16
CA ARG A 142 56.24 -17.55 -58.89
C ARG A 142 55.87 -17.51 -60.38
N ILE A 143 54.64 -17.10 -60.71
CA ILE A 143 54.22 -16.94 -62.11
C ILE A 143 55.08 -15.90 -62.82
N GLU A 144 55.26 -14.73 -62.18
CA GLU A 144 55.99 -13.60 -62.76
C GLU A 144 57.48 -13.89 -62.97
N ASN A 145 58.12 -14.63 -62.04
CA ASN A 145 59.58 -14.81 -62.06
C ASN A 145 60.08 -16.14 -62.66
N LYS A 146 59.24 -17.18 -62.81
CA LYS A 146 59.69 -18.51 -63.27
C LYS A 146 58.98 -18.97 -64.53
N ILE A 147 57.65 -19.00 -64.50
CA ILE A 147 56.85 -19.69 -65.52
C ILE A 147 56.79 -18.91 -66.84
N LEU A 148 56.64 -17.59 -66.77
CA LEU A 148 56.62 -16.73 -67.96
C LEU A 148 57.99 -16.63 -68.66
N ILE A 149 59.06 -17.08 -68.02
CA ILE A 149 60.43 -17.03 -68.54
C ILE A 149 60.85 -18.39 -69.12
N GLU A 150 60.53 -19.50 -68.44
CA GLU A 150 60.99 -20.84 -68.80
C GLU A 150 60.06 -21.59 -69.80
N ASN A 151 58.78 -21.19 -69.93
CA ASN A 151 57.82 -21.74 -70.91
C ASN A 151 57.62 -23.28 -70.88
N ASP A 152 57.79 -23.93 -69.72
CA ASP A 152 57.45 -25.35 -69.56
C ASP A 152 55.94 -25.55 -69.39
N LEU A 153 55.34 -26.30 -70.31
CA LEU A 153 53.90 -26.53 -70.40
C LEU A 153 53.35 -27.34 -69.21
N ASN A 154 54.16 -28.21 -68.59
CA ASN A 154 53.74 -28.98 -67.41
C ASN A 154 53.68 -28.09 -66.17
N ASP A 155 54.69 -27.22 -65.96
CA ASP A 155 54.71 -26.24 -64.86
C ASP A 155 53.52 -25.27 -64.97
N VAL A 156 53.12 -24.88 -66.18
CA VAL A 156 51.93 -24.05 -66.42
C VAL A 156 50.65 -24.76 -65.99
N ILE A 157 50.45 -26.02 -66.41
CA ILE A 157 49.23 -26.79 -66.08
C ILE A 157 49.12 -27.02 -64.57
N GLU A 158 50.22 -27.40 -63.92
CA GLU A 158 50.25 -27.66 -62.47
C GLU A 158 49.94 -26.37 -61.67
N THR A 159 50.47 -25.24 -62.13
CA THR A 159 50.22 -23.93 -61.54
C THR A 159 48.76 -23.48 -61.71
N VAL A 160 48.14 -23.69 -62.87
CA VAL A 160 46.72 -23.36 -63.09
C VAL A 160 45.81 -24.18 -62.16
N ASN A 161 46.11 -25.47 -61.97
CA ASN A 161 45.36 -26.31 -61.03
C ASN A 161 45.53 -25.86 -59.56
N GLU A 162 46.74 -25.42 -59.17
CA GLU A 162 46.98 -24.85 -57.85
C GLU A 162 46.19 -23.53 -57.66
N PHE A 163 46.13 -22.66 -58.67
CA PHE A 163 45.31 -21.43 -58.63
C PHE A 163 43.83 -21.72 -58.44
N GLU A 164 43.25 -22.66 -59.19
CA GLU A 164 41.84 -23.04 -59.07
C GLU A 164 41.53 -23.57 -57.66
N SER A 165 42.48 -24.27 -57.03
CA SER A 165 42.35 -24.73 -55.64
C SER A 165 42.36 -23.56 -54.63
N ILE A 166 43.19 -22.53 -54.86
CA ILE A 166 43.31 -21.37 -53.98
C ILE A 166 42.11 -20.42 -54.15
N ASN A 167 41.64 -20.24 -55.39
CA ASN A 167 40.65 -19.23 -55.81
C ASN A 167 39.20 -19.72 -55.83
N LYS A 168 38.93 -20.95 -55.36
CA LYS A 168 37.59 -21.55 -55.33
C LYS A 168 36.52 -20.73 -54.59
N TYR A 169 36.94 -19.78 -53.74
CA TYR A 169 36.04 -18.83 -53.07
C TYR A 169 36.69 -17.45 -52.96
N HIS A 170 36.21 -16.50 -53.76
CA HIS A 170 36.47 -15.08 -53.60
C HIS A 170 35.27 -14.44 -52.89
N PRO A 171 35.39 -14.05 -51.61
CA PRO A 171 34.27 -13.44 -50.92
C PRO A 171 34.08 -12.02 -51.44
N LYS A 172 32.83 -11.66 -51.78
CA LYS A 172 32.41 -10.26 -51.81
C LYS A 172 32.56 -9.73 -50.39
N TYR A 173 32.94 -8.46 -50.24
CA TYR A 173 33.05 -7.82 -48.92
C TYR A 173 31.69 -7.92 -48.20
N VAL A 174 31.59 -8.76 -47.16
CA VAL A 174 30.37 -8.91 -46.36
C VAL A 174 30.73 -8.52 -44.93
N VAL A 175 30.22 -7.36 -44.48
CA VAL A 175 30.17 -7.07 -43.05
C VAL A 175 29.01 -7.88 -42.48
N HIS A 176 29.31 -8.88 -41.68
CA HIS A 176 28.28 -9.73 -41.07
C HIS A 176 27.49 -8.91 -40.04
N LYS A 177 26.15 -8.90 -40.16
CA LYS A 177 25.25 -8.29 -39.15
C LYS A 177 25.51 -8.84 -37.72
N GLU A 178 26.04 -10.05 -37.63
CA GLU A 178 26.45 -10.73 -36.40
C GLU A 178 27.61 -10.04 -35.65
N MET A 179 28.23 -9.01 -36.26
CA MET A 179 29.32 -8.22 -35.69
C MET A 179 28.88 -6.83 -35.20
N MET A 180 27.58 -6.52 -35.22
CA MET A 180 27.05 -5.25 -34.74
C MET A 180 26.60 -5.37 -33.28
N ILE A 181 26.86 -4.33 -32.49
CA ILE A 181 26.44 -4.25 -31.09
C ILE A 181 25.52 -3.04 -30.97
N ASP A 182 24.28 -3.28 -30.54
CA ASP A 182 23.28 -2.24 -30.39
C ASP A 182 22.98 -1.98 -28.90
N TYR A 183 22.78 -0.70 -28.56
CA TYR A 183 22.29 -0.27 -27.26
C TYR A 183 20.95 0.43 -27.42
N LYS A 184 19.98 0.05 -26.59
CA LYS A 184 18.65 0.67 -26.57
C LYS A 184 18.46 1.40 -25.26
N GLU A 185 18.30 2.72 -25.36
CA GLU A 185 18.04 3.57 -24.21
C GLU A 185 16.66 3.28 -23.59
N GLY A 186 16.60 3.36 -22.26
CA GLY A 186 15.35 3.33 -21.50
C GLY A 186 14.68 4.71 -21.47
N ASN A 187 13.41 4.74 -21.09
CA ASN A 187 12.65 5.98 -20.89
C ASN A 187 12.26 6.13 -19.41
N ILE A 188 12.37 7.34 -18.87
CA ILE A 188 12.05 7.66 -17.47
C ILE A 188 10.99 8.76 -17.44
N THR A 189 9.93 8.53 -16.67
CA THR A 189 8.87 9.53 -16.42
C THR A 189 8.88 9.96 -14.96
N THR A 190 8.33 11.14 -14.67
CA THR A 190 8.13 11.62 -13.29
C THR A 190 7.32 10.63 -12.45
N GLN A 191 6.32 9.97 -13.04
CA GLN A 191 5.53 8.96 -12.34
C GLN A 191 6.38 7.75 -11.95
N SER A 192 7.23 7.27 -12.86
CA SER A 192 8.15 6.16 -12.59
C SER A 192 9.13 6.52 -11.47
N ILE A 193 9.64 7.76 -11.45
CA ILE A 193 10.50 8.25 -10.36
C ILE A 193 9.74 8.34 -9.04
N ASN A 194 8.52 8.88 -9.03
CA ASN A 194 7.70 8.95 -7.81
C ASN A 194 7.37 7.57 -7.25
N ASN A 195 7.16 6.57 -8.11
CA ASN A 195 6.95 5.19 -7.68
C ASN A 195 8.21 4.57 -7.05
N LEU A 196 9.41 5.00 -7.47
CA LEU A 196 10.69 4.50 -6.95
C LEU A 196 11.10 5.21 -5.66
N VAL A 197 11.03 6.54 -5.64
CA VAL A 197 11.48 7.39 -4.52
C VAL A 197 10.41 7.50 -3.43
N GLY A 198 9.14 7.43 -3.82
CA GLY A 198 7.99 7.71 -2.96
C GLY A 198 7.49 9.15 -3.11
N PHE A 199 6.34 9.45 -2.50
CA PHE A 199 5.73 10.77 -2.51
C PHE A 199 5.08 11.07 -1.15
N THR A 200 4.96 12.35 -0.81
CA THR A 200 4.23 12.81 0.37
C THR A 200 2.76 13.07 -0.01
N SER A 201 1.83 12.68 0.85
CA SER A 201 0.40 13.01 0.70
C SER A 201 -0.03 13.88 1.88
N SER A 202 -0.40 15.12 1.61
CA SER A 202 -0.83 16.10 2.64
C SER A 202 -2.32 15.98 3.00
N LYS A 203 -3.05 15.04 2.40
CA LYS A 203 -4.45 14.73 2.73
C LYS A 203 -4.60 13.22 2.91
N LYS A 204 -5.61 12.82 3.72
CA LYS A 204 -6.10 11.43 3.85
C LYS A 204 -6.03 10.76 2.49
N PRO A 205 -5.54 9.50 2.41
CA PRO A 205 -5.10 8.89 1.17
C PRO A 205 -6.18 9.04 0.11
N ASP A 206 -5.94 9.95 -0.83
CA ASP A 206 -6.65 9.98 -2.09
C ASP A 206 -6.10 8.76 -2.83
N VAL A 207 -6.72 7.60 -2.59
CA VAL A 207 -6.33 6.34 -3.22
C VAL A 207 -6.66 6.51 -4.70
N ARG A 208 -5.72 7.11 -5.44
CA ARG A 208 -5.82 7.26 -6.88
C ARG A 208 -5.47 5.92 -7.50
N PHE A 209 -6.51 5.12 -7.71
CA PHE A 209 -6.41 3.90 -8.49
C PHE A 209 -6.12 4.28 -9.95
N SER A 210 -5.01 3.80 -10.50
CA SER A 210 -4.76 3.82 -11.94
C SER A 210 -5.24 2.49 -12.51
N LEU A 211 -6.15 2.53 -13.48
CA LEU A 211 -6.58 1.34 -14.18
C LEU A 211 -5.39 0.80 -15.00
N LEU A 212 -4.76 -0.28 -14.53
CA LEU A 212 -3.66 -0.93 -15.24
C LEU A 212 -4.19 -1.74 -16.43
N GLN A 213 -5.33 -2.43 -16.26
CA GLN A 213 -5.95 -3.28 -17.25
C GLN A 213 -7.44 -3.51 -16.90
N SER A 214 -8.31 -3.60 -17.90
CA SER A 214 -9.72 -3.95 -17.74
C SER A 214 -10.03 -5.22 -18.52
N HIS A 215 -10.69 -6.19 -17.89
CA HIS A 215 -11.19 -7.39 -18.54
C HIS A 215 -12.71 -7.47 -18.38
N PRO A 216 -13.48 -7.65 -19.47
CA PRO A 216 -14.88 -7.97 -19.36
C PRO A 216 -15.02 -9.33 -18.70
N THR A 217 -15.85 -9.40 -17.67
CA THR A 217 -16.23 -10.65 -17.01
C THR A 217 -17.74 -10.73 -16.99
N ASP A 218 -18.31 -11.90 -17.25
CA ASP A 218 -19.76 -12.13 -17.17
C ASP A 218 -20.25 -12.32 -15.72
N LEU A 219 -19.49 -11.82 -14.74
CA LEU A 219 -19.78 -11.94 -13.32
C LEU A 219 -20.94 -11.05 -12.91
N SER A 220 -22.06 -11.65 -12.50
CA SER A 220 -23.18 -10.93 -11.90
C SER A 220 -22.96 -10.70 -10.40
N SER A 221 -23.08 -9.46 -9.93
CA SER A 221 -23.14 -9.11 -8.50
C SER A 221 -21.98 -9.66 -7.65
N ILE A 222 -20.78 -9.13 -7.87
CA ILE A 222 -19.58 -9.42 -7.06
C ILE A 222 -19.84 -9.03 -5.59
N ILE A 223 -19.61 -9.97 -4.68
CA ILE A 223 -19.78 -9.82 -3.23
C ILE A 223 -18.45 -9.47 -2.57
N THR A 224 -17.39 -10.23 -2.89
CA THR A 224 -16.04 -10.01 -2.35
C THR A 224 -14.98 -10.43 -3.36
N ILE A 225 -13.82 -9.79 -3.24
CA ILE A 225 -12.64 -10.04 -4.05
C ILE A 225 -11.47 -10.23 -3.09
N VAL A 226 -10.74 -11.34 -3.23
CA VAL A 226 -9.54 -11.60 -2.43
C VAL A 226 -8.36 -11.83 -3.34
N THR A 227 -7.33 -11.00 -3.19
CA THR A 227 -6.14 -11.03 -4.03
C THR A 227 -5.14 -12.05 -3.50
N VAL A 228 -4.70 -12.97 -4.37
CA VAL A 228 -3.61 -13.92 -4.09
C VAL A 228 -2.27 -13.29 -4.47
N THR A 229 -2.20 -12.71 -5.67
CA THR A 229 -1.05 -11.99 -6.21
C THR A 229 -1.54 -10.75 -6.97
N PRO A 230 -0.65 -9.84 -7.43
CA PRO A 230 -1.07 -8.71 -8.26
C PRO A 230 -1.85 -9.10 -9.53
N ASN A 231 -1.67 -10.33 -10.02
CA ASN A 231 -2.31 -10.83 -11.22
C ASN A 231 -3.37 -11.92 -10.93
N ILE A 232 -3.55 -12.35 -9.69
CA ILE A 232 -4.45 -13.48 -9.37
C ILE A 232 -5.37 -13.08 -8.23
N ALA A 233 -6.68 -13.22 -8.43
CA ALA A 233 -7.68 -12.97 -7.39
C ALA A 233 -8.83 -13.99 -7.45
N TRP A 234 -9.41 -14.26 -6.28
CA TRP A 234 -10.65 -15.00 -6.13
C TRP A 234 -11.82 -14.03 -6.05
N PHE A 235 -12.88 -14.34 -6.78
CA PHE A 235 -14.12 -13.59 -6.85
C PHE A 235 -15.24 -14.44 -6.27
N VAL A 236 -15.98 -13.86 -5.32
CA VAL A 236 -17.24 -14.43 -4.86
C VAL A 236 -18.36 -13.59 -5.46
N HIS A 237 -19.30 -14.21 -6.15
CA HIS A 237 -20.39 -13.51 -6.80
C HIS A 237 -21.69 -14.31 -6.68
N ASN A 238 -22.83 -13.63 -6.80
CA ASN A 238 -24.11 -14.33 -6.81
C ASN A 238 -24.35 -14.95 -8.18
N ILE A 239 -25.02 -16.12 -8.19
CA ILE A 239 -25.64 -16.64 -9.41
C ILE A 239 -26.97 -15.90 -9.58
N SER A 240 -27.19 -15.29 -10.74
CA SER A 240 -28.45 -14.63 -11.06
C SER A 240 -29.64 -15.56 -10.76
N ASN A 241 -30.64 -15.02 -10.05
CA ASN A 241 -31.88 -15.71 -9.68
C ASN A 241 -31.76 -16.89 -8.68
N THR A 242 -30.67 -17.03 -7.93
CA THR A 242 -30.58 -18.00 -6.81
C THR A 242 -29.97 -17.38 -5.55
N HIS A 243 -30.17 -18.01 -4.38
CA HIS A 243 -29.45 -17.67 -3.13
C HIS A 243 -28.04 -18.29 -3.06
N SER A 244 -27.58 -18.93 -4.14
CA SER A 244 -26.28 -19.59 -4.22
C SER A 244 -25.18 -18.60 -4.64
N LYS A 245 -24.01 -18.73 -4.02
CA LYS A 245 -22.81 -17.98 -4.40
C LYS A 245 -21.90 -18.87 -5.22
N LYS A 246 -21.20 -18.28 -6.18
CA LYS A 246 -20.09 -18.88 -6.92
C LYS A 246 -18.78 -18.28 -6.46
N LEU A 247 -17.78 -19.14 -6.43
CA LEU A 247 -16.38 -18.78 -6.24
C LEU A 247 -15.66 -19.01 -7.57
N GLN A 248 -14.91 -18.02 -8.06
CA GLN A 248 -14.13 -18.12 -9.29
C GLN A 248 -12.72 -17.56 -9.10
N LYS A 249 -11.70 -18.26 -9.58
CA LYS A 249 -10.32 -17.77 -9.63
C LYS A 249 -10.08 -17.08 -10.97
N ILE A 250 -9.61 -15.84 -10.93
CA ILE A 250 -9.20 -15.12 -12.14
C ILE A 250 -7.71 -14.86 -12.05
N GLU A 251 -7.00 -15.29 -13.08
CA GLU A 251 -5.59 -14.99 -13.32
C GLU A 251 -5.50 -14.09 -14.56
N ILE A 252 -4.89 -12.93 -14.37
CA ILE A 252 -4.70 -11.90 -15.38
C ILE A 252 -3.38 -12.20 -16.10
N GLY A 253 -3.49 -12.89 -17.24
CA GLY A 253 -2.46 -13.14 -18.24
C GLY A 253 -2.90 -12.66 -19.64
N GLN A 254 -2.13 -12.95 -20.69
CA GLN A 254 -2.49 -12.53 -22.06
C GLN A 254 -3.75 -13.22 -22.59
N ASP A 255 -4.06 -14.46 -22.18
CA ASP A 255 -5.24 -15.20 -22.62
C ASP A 255 -5.61 -16.30 -21.59
N ILE A 256 -6.87 -16.31 -21.11
CA ILE A 256 -7.61 -17.39 -20.42
C ILE A 256 -7.60 -17.46 -18.87
N SER A 257 -8.82 -17.59 -18.33
CA SER A 257 -9.21 -17.98 -16.96
C SER A 257 -9.36 -19.50 -16.81
N LYS A 258 -8.84 -20.08 -15.73
CA LYS A 258 -9.19 -21.45 -15.30
C LYS A 258 -10.24 -21.34 -14.20
N ILE A 259 -11.46 -21.79 -14.48
CA ILE A 259 -12.61 -21.64 -13.58
C ILE A 259 -12.79 -22.95 -12.80
N ASP A 260 -12.43 -22.95 -11.52
CA ASP A 260 -12.95 -23.93 -10.56
C ASP A 260 -14.26 -23.39 -10.01
N GLU A 261 -15.37 -24.04 -10.31
CA GLU A 261 -16.71 -23.64 -9.87
C GLU A 261 -17.17 -24.47 -8.67
N HIS A 262 -17.62 -23.79 -7.63
CA HIS A 262 -18.33 -24.43 -6.52
C HIS A 262 -19.60 -23.65 -6.20
N ASP A 263 -20.74 -24.33 -6.20
CA ASP A 263 -21.99 -23.80 -5.64
C ASP A 263 -21.87 -23.87 -4.11
N VAL A 264 -21.64 -22.72 -3.48
CA VAL A 264 -21.32 -22.67 -2.05
C VAL A 264 -22.11 -21.58 -1.34
N VAL A 265 -22.68 -21.91 -0.18
CA VAL A 265 -23.22 -20.92 0.76
C VAL A 265 -22.14 -20.55 1.77
N LEU A 266 -21.26 -19.63 1.37
CA LEU A 266 -20.20 -19.09 2.24
C LEU A 266 -20.56 -17.70 2.74
N SER A 267 -20.06 -17.30 3.91
CA SER A 267 -20.26 -15.95 4.45
C SER A 267 -19.09 -15.02 4.15
N ASP A 268 -17.88 -15.59 4.10
CA ASP A 268 -16.63 -14.85 4.03
C ASP A 268 -15.53 -15.74 3.43
N VAL A 269 -14.51 -15.14 2.84
CA VAL A 269 -13.34 -15.86 2.31
C VAL A 269 -12.08 -15.02 2.51
N ASP A 270 -10.95 -15.69 2.69
CA ASP A 270 -9.65 -15.02 2.74
C ASP A 270 -8.53 -15.95 2.26
N VAL A 271 -7.35 -15.39 1.95
CA VAL A 271 -6.23 -16.10 1.36
C VAL A 271 -5.02 -16.05 2.29
N SER A 272 -4.39 -17.20 2.49
CA SER A 272 -3.17 -17.29 3.29
C SER A 272 -1.96 -16.69 2.57
N PRO A 273 -0.86 -16.39 3.30
CA PRO A 273 0.40 -15.98 2.67
C PRO A 273 0.98 -17.00 1.67
N SER A 274 0.63 -18.29 1.80
CA SER A 274 0.97 -19.35 0.85
C SER A 274 0.08 -19.37 -0.40
N GLY A 275 -0.96 -18.54 -0.45
CA GLY A 275 -1.93 -18.48 -1.54
C GLY A 275 -3.08 -19.50 -1.44
N GLU A 276 -3.24 -20.15 -0.30
CA GLU A 276 -4.33 -21.10 -0.06
C GLU A 276 -5.61 -20.35 0.31
N LEU A 277 -6.74 -20.76 -0.26
CA LEU A 277 -8.03 -20.14 0.01
C LEU A 277 -8.70 -20.79 1.23
N PHE A 278 -9.16 -19.94 2.15
CA PHE A 278 -9.99 -20.30 3.28
C PHE A 278 -11.38 -19.70 3.10
N ALA A 279 -12.41 -20.46 3.44
CA ALA A 279 -13.79 -20.05 3.29
C ALA A 279 -14.60 -20.37 4.55
N ALA A 280 -15.46 -19.43 4.91
CA ALA A 280 -16.34 -19.49 6.06
C ALA A 280 -17.72 -20.04 5.66
N PHE A 281 -18.10 -21.19 6.20
CA PHE A 281 -19.38 -21.85 5.93
C PHE A 281 -20.31 -21.68 7.14
N THR A 282 -20.99 -20.53 7.26
CA THR A 282 -21.82 -20.21 8.45
C THR A 282 -22.89 -21.25 8.76
N MET A 283 -23.56 -21.80 7.74
CA MET A 283 -24.60 -22.82 7.94
C MET A 283 -24.04 -24.16 8.45
N GLU A 284 -22.79 -24.45 8.11
CA GLU A 284 -22.08 -25.65 8.60
C GLU A 284 -21.28 -25.38 9.88
N GLY A 285 -21.19 -24.11 10.30
CA GLY A 285 -20.43 -23.69 11.48
C GLY A 285 -18.93 -24.01 11.40
N CYS A 286 -18.32 -23.99 10.21
CA CYS A 286 -16.91 -24.32 10.04
C CYS A 286 -16.16 -23.43 9.05
N ILE A 287 -14.83 -23.41 9.20
CA ILE A 287 -13.88 -22.92 8.20
C ILE A 287 -13.40 -24.11 7.39
N LYS A 288 -13.43 -23.97 6.07
CA LYS A 288 -12.84 -24.95 5.16
C LYS A 288 -11.70 -24.34 4.38
N ARG A 289 -10.71 -25.16 4.05
CA ARG A 289 -9.58 -24.82 3.17
C ARG A 289 -9.80 -25.47 1.81
N LEU A 290 -9.55 -24.74 0.73
CA LEU A 290 -9.53 -25.31 -0.62
C LEU A 290 -8.22 -26.06 -0.85
N THR A 291 -8.30 -27.37 -1.10
CA THR A 291 -7.14 -28.21 -1.36
C THR A 291 -6.64 -28.04 -2.80
N SER A 292 -5.42 -28.49 -3.08
CA SER A 292 -4.86 -28.56 -4.44
C SER A 292 -5.65 -29.48 -5.37
N SER A 293 -6.48 -30.38 -4.84
CA SER A 293 -7.40 -31.22 -5.62
C SER A 293 -8.71 -30.50 -5.98
N GLY A 294 -8.87 -29.22 -5.62
CA GLY A 294 -10.10 -28.46 -5.85
C GLY A 294 -11.25 -28.82 -4.91
N ASN A 295 -10.99 -29.45 -3.76
CA ASN A 295 -12.04 -29.80 -2.81
C ASN A 295 -11.92 -28.98 -1.53
N PHE A 296 -13.04 -28.70 -0.87
CA PHE A 296 -13.02 -28.09 0.46
C PHE A 296 -12.85 -29.13 1.55
N GLU A 297 -11.82 -28.98 2.38
CA GLU A 297 -11.62 -29.77 3.60
C GLU A 297 -11.89 -28.94 4.85
N ILE A 298 -12.41 -29.56 5.92
CA ILE A 298 -12.62 -28.85 7.18
C ILE A 298 -11.26 -28.49 7.79
N PHE A 299 -11.05 -27.19 7.96
CA PHE A 299 -9.90 -26.65 8.67
C PHE A 299 -10.19 -26.52 10.16
N TYR A 300 -11.32 -25.90 10.53
CA TYR A 300 -11.69 -25.68 11.93
C TYR A 300 -13.20 -25.65 12.11
N SER A 301 -13.72 -26.32 13.14
CA SER A 301 -15.14 -26.29 13.49
C SER A 301 -15.40 -25.28 14.60
N CYS A 302 -16.37 -24.41 14.39
CA CYS A 302 -16.75 -23.34 15.32
C CYS A 302 -18.01 -23.67 16.13
N SER A 303 -18.66 -24.80 15.84
CA SER A 303 -19.85 -25.26 16.55
C SER A 303 -19.58 -25.39 18.06
N PRO A 304 -20.48 -24.91 18.94
CA PRO A 304 -21.85 -24.43 18.67
C PRO A 304 -21.96 -22.94 18.30
N LEU A 305 -20.84 -22.22 18.18
CA LEU A 305 -20.84 -20.79 17.88
C LEU A 305 -21.10 -20.51 16.40
N ILE A 306 -21.82 -19.43 16.13
CA ILE A 306 -22.11 -18.94 14.78
C ILE A 306 -20.91 -18.14 14.28
N LEU A 307 -20.38 -18.60 13.17
CA LEU A 307 -19.31 -17.94 12.42
C LEU A 307 -19.78 -16.63 11.79
N ARG A 308 -18.98 -15.57 11.94
CA ARG A 308 -19.28 -14.20 11.48
C ARG A 308 -18.19 -13.57 10.63
N GLY A 309 -16.92 -13.77 10.96
CA GLY A 309 -15.80 -13.16 10.25
C GLY A 309 -14.64 -14.12 10.09
N LEU A 310 -13.86 -13.95 9.03
CA LEU A 310 -12.67 -14.72 8.73
C LEU A 310 -11.55 -13.78 8.30
N HIS A 311 -10.35 -13.98 8.86
CA HIS A 311 -9.14 -13.30 8.37
C HIS A 311 -7.91 -14.18 8.60
N ILE A 312 -7.02 -14.24 7.63
CA ILE A 312 -5.74 -14.93 7.70
C ILE A 312 -4.63 -13.90 7.87
N THR A 313 -3.88 -14.01 8.98
CA THR A 313 -2.78 -13.08 9.24
C THR A 313 -1.59 -13.34 8.31
N LYS A 314 -0.69 -12.35 8.19
CA LYS A 314 0.59 -12.52 7.46
C LYS A 314 1.48 -13.65 8.03
N SER A 315 1.29 -14.01 9.28
CA SER A 315 1.97 -15.12 9.95
C SER A 315 1.24 -16.46 9.82
N GLY A 316 0.10 -16.49 9.10
CA GLY A 316 -0.69 -17.70 8.83
C GLY A 316 -1.68 -18.07 9.94
N TYR A 317 -1.90 -17.23 10.96
CA TYR A 317 -2.96 -17.50 11.93
C TYR A 317 -4.33 -17.20 11.33
N VAL A 318 -5.31 -18.02 11.69
CA VAL A 318 -6.72 -17.84 11.30
C VAL A 318 -7.45 -17.15 12.44
N LEU A 319 -7.89 -15.92 12.18
CA LEU A 319 -8.77 -15.16 13.07
C LEU A 319 -10.22 -15.45 12.69
N ILE A 320 -10.98 -15.95 13.66
CA ILE A 320 -12.34 -16.42 13.43
C ILE A 320 -13.28 -15.64 14.35
N GLY A 321 -14.11 -14.79 13.75
CA GLY A 321 -15.16 -14.08 14.45
C GLY A 321 -16.34 -15.00 14.70
N VAL A 322 -16.72 -15.17 15.97
CA VAL A 322 -17.80 -16.06 16.38
C VAL A 322 -18.73 -15.38 17.38
N ARG A 323 -19.98 -15.84 17.43
CA ARG A 323 -20.94 -15.45 18.46
C ARG A 323 -21.83 -16.61 18.87
N GLU A 324 -22.44 -16.52 20.03
CA GLU A 324 -23.46 -17.48 20.46
C GLU A 324 -24.70 -17.48 19.54
N SER A 325 -25.32 -18.66 19.37
CA SER A 325 -26.52 -18.82 18.55
C SER A 325 -27.77 -18.33 19.27
N GLY A 326 -28.33 -17.19 18.84
CA GLY A 326 -29.62 -16.69 19.31
C GLY A 326 -30.32 -15.94 18.18
N THR A 327 -31.56 -16.35 17.88
CA THR A 327 -32.35 -15.84 16.75
C THR A 327 -33.01 -14.49 17.01
N ALA A 328 -33.03 -13.95 18.24
CA ALA A 328 -33.77 -12.72 18.54
C ALA A 328 -33.40 -12.02 19.85
N PHE A 329 -32.15 -12.10 20.35
CA PHE A 329 -31.78 -11.41 21.58
C PHE A 329 -31.13 -10.06 21.27
N PRO A 330 -31.53 -8.94 21.93
CA PRO A 330 -30.73 -7.73 21.93
C PRO A 330 -29.31 -8.05 22.42
N ILE A 331 -28.35 -7.21 22.06
CA ILE A 331 -27.00 -7.23 22.64
C ILE A 331 -27.14 -7.22 24.18
N THR A 332 -27.05 -8.38 24.83
CA THR A 332 -27.04 -8.51 26.29
C THR A 332 -25.63 -8.80 26.77
N ASP A 333 -25.33 -8.43 28.01
CA ASP A 333 -24.00 -8.59 28.61
C ASP A 333 -23.53 -10.05 28.67
N HIS A 334 -24.46 -11.01 28.59
CA HIS A 334 -24.20 -12.45 28.69
C HIS A 334 -23.92 -13.15 27.36
N SER A 335 -24.15 -12.49 26.21
CA SER A 335 -23.95 -13.12 24.90
C SER A 335 -22.47 -13.22 24.52
N SER A 336 -21.99 -14.45 24.28
CA SER A 336 -20.59 -14.68 23.90
C SER A 336 -20.30 -14.14 22.49
N ARG A 337 -19.27 -13.29 22.39
CA ARG A 337 -18.85 -12.61 21.15
C ARG A 337 -17.35 -12.51 21.11
N GLN A 338 -16.73 -13.35 20.29
CA GLN A 338 -15.30 -13.64 20.44
C GLN A 338 -14.60 -13.65 19.10
N VAL A 339 -13.29 -13.39 19.15
CA VAL A 339 -12.38 -13.76 18.08
C VAL A 339 -11.52 -14.92 18.56
N LEU A 340 -11.62 -16.05 17.86
CA LEU A 340 -10.75 -17.20 18.05
C LEU A 340 -9.51 -17.03 17.18
N ILE A 341 -8.34 -17.30 17.74
CA ILE A 341 -7.07 -17.32 17.01
C ILE A 341 -6.64 -18.78 16.91
N VAL A 342 -6.57 -19.29 15.68
CA VAL A 342 -6.22 -20.69 15.39
C VAL A 342 -4.92 -20.71 14.58
N ASN A 343 -3.99 -21.61 14.93
CA ASN A 343 -2.75 -21.76 14.18
C ASN A 343 -2.89 -22.75 13.01
N ASN A 344 -1.83 -22.90 12.21
CA ASN A 344 -1.81 -23.83 11.06
C ASN A 344 -1.99 -25.32 11.45
N GLU A 345 -1.76 -25.69 12.71
CA GLU A 345 -2.01 -27.04 13.22
C GLU A 345 -3.47 -27.24 13.65
N LYS A 346 -4.38 -26.31 13.32
CA LYS A 346 -5.80 -26.32 13.68
C LYS A 346 -6.03 -26.22 15.20
N LYS A 347 -5.05 -25.72 15.96
CA LYS A 347 -5.15 -25.53 17.42
C LYS A 347 -5.55 -24.10 17.76
N LEU A 348 -6.54 -23.97 18.64
CA LEU A 348 -6.90 -22.71 19.27
C LEU A 348 -5.75 -22.23 20.15
N THR A 349 -5.19 -21.06 19.83
CA THR A 349 -4.09 -20.45 20.60
C THR A 349 -4.58 -19.39 21.55
N LYS A 350 -5.63 -18.65 21.17
CA LYS A 350 -6.17 -17.56 21.98
C LYS A 350 -7.64 -17.31 21.66
N THR A 351 -8.37 -16.86 22.67
CA THR A 351 -9.72 -16.34 22.57
C THR A 351 -9.71 -14.89 23.03
N LEU A 352 -10.26 -13.99 22.22
CA LEU A 352 -10.39 -12.58 22.54
C LEU A 352 -11.86 -12.25 22.72
N GLU A 353 -12.22 -11.67 23.86
CA GLU A 353 -13.58 -11.22 24.17
C GLU A 353 -13.59 -9.94 24.99
N PHE A 354 -12.69 -9.84 25.97
CA PHE A 354 -12.56 -8.70 26.86
C PHE A 354 -11.17 -8.09 26.77
N ASP A 355 -11.09 -6.78 27.00
CA ASP A 355 -9.84 -6.07 27.22
C ASP A 355 -9.25 -6.40 28.61
N PRO A 356 -8.02 -5.95 28.93
CA PRO A 356 -7.42 -6.18 30.24
C PRO A 356 -8.19 -5.56 31.44
N PHE A 357 -9.12 -4.64 31.18
CA PHE A 357 -9.94 -3.97 32.18
C PHE A 357 -11.33 -4.62 32.34
N GLY A 358 -11.62 -5.68 31.58
CA GLY A 358 -12.90 -6.39 31.61
C GLY A 358 -13.98 -5.80 30.70
N ASN A 359 -13.66 -4.79 29.87
CA ASN A 359 -14.61 -4.26 28.89
C ASN A 359 -14.68 -5.18 27.68
N ARG A 360 -15.88 -5.34 27.11
CA ARG A 360 -16.09 -6.17 25.92
C ARG A 360 -15.45 -5.53 24.69
N LEU A 361 -14.68 -6.33 23.94
CA LEU A 361 -13.98 -5.90 22.72
C LEU A 361 -14.89 -5.80 21.50
N PHE A 362 -15.94 -6.62 21.41
CA PHE A 362 -16.75 -6.78 20.19
C PHE A 362 -18.26 -6.65 20.43
N SER A 363 -18.92 -5.83 19.61
CA SER A 363 -20.37 -5.84 19.44
C SER A 363 -20.80 -7.02 18.57
N VAL A 364 -20.16 -7.20 17.40
CA VAL A 364 -20.24 -8.36 16.51
C VAL A 364 -18.91 -8.48 15.72
N PRO A 365 -18.18 -9.61 15.81
CA PRO A 365 -16.89 -9.76 15.12
C PRO A 365 -17.07 -10.17 13.65
N LEU A 366 -17.51 -9.24 12.78
CA LEU A 366 -17.78 -9.49 11.35
C LEU A 366 -16.58 -9.21 10.43
N GLN A 367 -15.97 -8.03 10.55
CA GLN A 367 -14.86 -7.59 9.67
C GLN A 367 -13.59 -7.48 10.49
N ILE A 368 -12.96 -8.64 10.74
CA ILE A 368 -11.69 -8.73 11.45
C ILE A 368 -10.57 -8.62 10.43
N THR A 369 -9.52 -7.88 10.75
CA THR A 369 -8.30 -7.81 9.95
C THR A 369 -7.10 -7.54 10.84
N THR A 370 -5.90 -7.44 10.26
CA THR A 370 -4.68 -7.06 10.96
C THR A 370 -3.98 -5.92 10.23
N ASN A 371 -3.52 -4.91 10.97
CA ASN A 371 -2.69 -3.85 10.40
C ASN A 371 -1.27 -4.35 10.11
N ASN A 372 -0.40 -3.47 9.59
CA ASN A 372 0.99 -3.82 9.29
C ASN A 372 1.86 -4.14 10.51
N ASN A 373 1.46 -3.71 11.70
CA ASN A 373 2.13 -4.01 12.96
C ASN A 373 1.67 -5.36 13.56
N GLY A 374 0.67 -6.00 12.95
CA GLY A 374 0.06 -7.22 13.47
C GLY A 374 -1.04 -6.98 14.51
N ASP A 375 -1.39 -5.72 14.78
CA ASP A 375 -2.52 -5.41 15.65
C ASP A 375 -3.81 -5.80 14.95
N MET A 376 -4.70 -6.45 15.68
CA MET A 376 -6.02 -6.79 15.18
C MET A 376 -6.88 -5.54 15.09
N CYS A 377 -7.49 -5.34 13.93
CA CYS A 377 -8.47 -4.29 13.68
C CYS A 377 -9.82 -4.96 13.43
N SER A 378 -10.87 -4.43 14.01
CA SER A 378 -12.24 -4.85 13.69
C SER A 378 -13.11 -3.63 13.44
N ARG A 379 -14.00 -3.71 12.45
CA ARG A 379 -15.02 -2.69 12.31
C ARG A 379 -16.00 -2.79 13.48
N LEU A 380 -16.14 -1.71 14.23
CA LEU A 380 -17.23 -1.56 15.18
C LEU A 380 -18.52 -1.36 14.36
N CYS A 381 -19.37 -2.38 14.34
CA CYS A 381 -20.73 -2.29 13.82
C CYS A 381 -21.73 -2.04 14.95
#